data_AF-A0A958HTI9-F1
#
_entry.id   AF-A0A958HTI9-F1
#
_cell.length_a   1.000
_cell.length_b   1.000
_cell.length_c   1.000
_cell.angle_alpha   90.00
_cell.angle_beta   90.00
_cell.angle_gamma   90.00
#
_symmetry.space_group_name_H-M   'P 1'
#
loop_
_entity.id
_entity.type
_entity.pdbx_description
1 polymer ?
#
loop_
_entity_poly.entity_id
_entity_poly.type
_entity_poly.pdbx_seq_one_letter_code
_entity_poly.pdbx_strand_id
1 'polypeptide(L)'
;MAVSAVTVSPEQARNPLWLYTRKFDLRFISLSVILVAAPYTIYLLLLRMETLLFPLTSVLGTTADDLSRNLVNASVALLVGGPHMYATWTRTGLDRDFAAKHRRFLSVGLVIPVIVTLLALFNLPLLLTIFFFWASIHVLHQIIYISELYNERRQTRLTLFS
;
A
#
# COMPACT_ATOMS: atom_id res chain seq x y z
N MET A 1 -38.09 8.68 13.09
CA MET A 1 -36.85 7.93 13.34
C MET A 1 -35.83 8.90 13.89
N ALA A 2 -35.56 8.85 15.20
CA ALA A 2 -34.57 9.71 15.83
C ALA A 2 -33.17 9.16 15.51
N VAL A 3 -32.33 9.98 14.88
CA VAL A 3 -30.92 9.68 14.66
C VAL A 3 -30.22 9.88 15.99
N SER A 4 -29.88 8.79 16.68
CA SER A 4 -29.02 8.86 17.86
C SER A 4 -27.68 9.44 17.44
N ALA A 5 -27.43 10.70 17.83
CA ALA A 5 -26.12 11.31 17.69
C ALA A 5 -25.13 10.46 18.50
N VAL A 6 -24.18 9.84 17.81
CA VAL A 6 -23.04 9.19 18.45
C VAL A 6 -22.27 10.30 19.14
N THR A 7 -22.40 10.39 20.47
CA THR A 7 -21.59 11.29 21.30
C THR A 7 -20.18 10.73 21.31
N VAL A 8 -19.31 11.29 20.47
CA VAL A 8 -17.87 11.01 20.51
C VAL A 8 -17.34 11.55 21.83
N SER A 9 -16.89 10.65 22.71
CA SER A 9 -16.29 11.04 23.98
C SER A 9 -15.11 12.00 23.76
N PRO A 10 -14.99 13.09 24.56
CA PRO A 10 -13.93 14.08 24.41
C PRO A 10 -12.51 13.51 24.58
N GLU A 11 -12.38 12.30 25.12
CA GLU A 11 -11.12 11.57 25.25
C GLU A 11 -10.62 11.02 23.89
N GLN A 12 -11.53 10.67 22.97
CA GLN A 12 -11.20 10.22 21.62
C GLN A 12 -10.73 11.38 20.71
N ALA A 13 -11.13 12.61 21.05
CA ALA A 13 -10.67 13.84 20.40
C ALA A 13 -9.22 14.24 20.77
N ARG A 14 -8.60 13.56 21.74
CA ARG A 14 -7.23 13.86 22.22
C ARG A 14 -6.14 12.94 21.68
N ASN A 15 -6.47 11.93 20.88
CA ASN A 15 -5.40 11.17 20.24
C ASN A 15 -4.82 12.03 19.11
N PRO A 16 -3.50 12.30 19.10
CA PRO A 16 -2.86 12.84 17.91
C PRO A 16 -2.95 11.75 16.85
N LEU A 17 -4.07 11.77 16.10
CA LEU A 17 -4.23 11.07 14.85
C LEU A 17 -2.92 11.23 14.11
N TRP A 18 -2.32 10.11 13.73
CA TRP A 18 -1.13 9.90 12.89
C TRP A 18 -0.79 10.99 11.83
N LEU A 19 -1.74 11.85 11.48
CA LEU A 19 -1.60 13.11 10.75
C LEU A 19 -0.82 14.18 11.56
N TYR A 20 0.41 14.45 11.14
CA TYR A 20 1.31 15.36 11.83
C TYR A 20 0.93 16.84 11.62
N THR A 21 1.25 17.39 10.44
CA THR A 21 0.85 18.75 10.05
C THR A 21 0.57 18.80 8.55
N ARG A 22 -0.43 19.59 8.12
CA ARG A 22 -0.81 19.71 6.70
C ARG A 22 0.39 19.98 5.78
N LYS A 23 1.32 20.85 6.20
CA LYS A 23 2.53 21.19 5.42
C LYS A 23 3.52 20.04 5.36
N PHE A 24 3.66 19.24 6.42
CA PHE A 24 4.53 18.07 6.41
C PHE A 24 3.93 16.96 5.56
N ASP A 25 2.68 16.60 5.80
CA ASP A 25 2.00 15.48 5.14
C ASP A 25 1.88 15.72 3.63
N LEU A 26 1.54 16.94 3.19
CA LEU A 26 1.53 17.28 1.76
C LEU A 26 2.92 17.19 1.13
N ARG A 27 3.96 17.66 1.82
CA ARG A 27 5.35 17.52 1.32
C ARG A 27 5.75 16.06 1.25
N PHE A 28 5.42 15.27 2.27
CA PHE A 28 5.71 13.85 2.32
C PHE A 28 5.04 13.11 1.15
N ILE A 29 3.73 13.28 0.96
CA ILE A 29 2.99 12.66 -0.15
C ILE A 29 3.56 13.12 -1.51
N SER A 30 3.77 14.43 -1.69
CA SER A 30 4.26 14.96 -2.97
C SER A 30 5.68 14.50 -3.31
N LEU A 31 6.59 14.49 -2.32
CA LEU A 31 7.97 14.07 -2.53
C LEU A 31 8.12 12.55 -2.59
N SER A 32 7.14 11.79 -2.08
CA SER A 32 7.18 10.32 -2.16
C SER A 32 7.23 9.80 -3.59
N VAL A 33 6.79 10.57 -4.58
CA VAL A 33 6.89 10.22 -6.02
C VAL A 33 8.34 9.98 -6.45
N ILE A 34 9.32 10.60 -5.80
CA ILE A 34 10.74 10.41 -6.13
C ILE A 34 11.18 8.96 -5.87
N LEU A 35 10.60 8.30 -4.85
CA LEU A 35 10.89 6.89 -4.54
C LEU A 35 10.44 5.94 -5.65
N VAL A 36 9.53 6.34 -6.53
CA VAL A 36 9.05 5.52 -7.66
C VAL A 36 10.17 5.20 -8.64
N ALA A 37 11.16 6.09 -8.80
CA ALA A 37 12.30 5.85 -9.68
C ALA A 37 13.32 4.88 -9.08
N ALA A 38 13.29 4.65 -7.76
CA ALA A 38 14.32 3.89 -7.06
C ALA A 38 14.50 2.44 -7.55
N PRO A 39 13.44 1.64 -7.77
CA PRO A 39 13.62 0.26 -8.24
C PRO A 39 14.37 0.20 -9.58
N TYR A 40 14.03 1.11 -10.50
CA TYR A 40 14.65 1.14 -11.82
C TYR A 40 16.09 1.65 -11.76
N THR A 41 16.38 2.68 -10.95
CA THR A 41 17.77 3.16 -10.80
C THR A 41 18.66 2.14 -10.09
N ILE A 42 18.13 1.42 -9.09
CA ILE A 42 18.83 0.30 -8.45
C ILE A 42 19.12 -0.81 -9.46
N TYR A 43 18.14 -1.17 -10.30
CA TYR A 43 18.35 -2.13 -11.37
C TYR A 43 19.49 -1.71 -12.32
N LEU A 44 19.49 -0.46 -12.79
CA LEU A 44 20.55 0.06 -13.65
C LEU A 44 21.92 0.10 -12.95
N LEU A 45 21.94 0.35 -11.64
CA LEU A 45 23.17 0.32 -10.84
C LEU A 45 23.71 -1.12 -10.73
N LEU A 46 22.84 -2.10 -10.48
CA LEU A 46 23.22 -3.51 -10.41
C LEU A 46 23.80 -4.02 -11.73
N LEU A 47 23.22 -3.61 -12.86
CA LEU A 47 23.78 -3.91 -14.18
C LEU A 47 25.21 -3.36 -14.37
N ARG A 48 25.51 -2.18 -13.80
CA ARG A 48 26.88 -1.61 -13.84
C ARG A 48 27.85 -2.30 -12.88
N MET A 49 27.34 -3.11 -11.96
CA MET A 49 28.10 -3.84 -10.94
C MET A 49 28.25 -5.33 -11.30
N GLU A 50 28.30 -5.67 -12.59
CA GLU A 50 28.41 -7.05 -13.08
C GLU A 50 29.58 -7.82 -12.46
N THR A 51 30.72 -7.15 -12.25
CA THR A 51 31.91 -7.73 -11.61
C THR A 51 31.67 -8.20 -10.18
N LEU A 52 30.80 -7.52 -9.42
CA LEU A 52 30.41 -7.91 -8.07
C LEU A 52 29.38 -9.05 -8.08
N LEU A 53 28.55 -9.14 -9.12
CA LEU A 53 27.50 -10.15 -9.26
C LEU A 53 28.01 -11.47 -9.86
N PHE A 54 29.14 -11.45 -10.58
CA PHE A 54 29.77 -12.62 -11.22
C PHE A 54 29.84 -13.91 -10.38
N PRO A 55 30.28 -13.90 -9.10
CA PRO A 55 30.33 -15.13 -8.30
C PRO A 55 28.94 -15.72 -8.04
N LEU A 56 27.90 -14.88 -7.92
CA LEU A 56 26.53 -15.34 -7.73
C LEU A 56 25.92 -15.82 -9.04
N THR A 57 26.15 -15.09 -10.14
CA THR A 57 25.61 -15.46 -11.45
C THR A 57 26.19 -16.77 -11.97
N SER A 58 27.47 -17.03 -11.74
CA SER A 58 28.14 -18.28 -12.11
C SER A 58 27.65 -19.50 -11.33
N VAL A 59 27.43 -19.37 -10.01
CA VAL A 59 26.88 -20.46 -9.18
C VAL A 59 25.43 -20.75 -9.51
N LEU A 60 24.63 -19.71 -9.78
CA LEU A 60 23.20 -19.82 -10.04
C LEU A 60 22.88 -20.11 -11.52
N GLY A 61 23.88 -20.10 -12.42
CA GLY A 61 23.66 -20.34 -13.86
C GLY A 61 22.78 -19.28 -14.53
N THR A 62 22.82 -18.04 -14.04
CA THR A 62 21.97 -16.92 -14.46
C THR A 62 22.82 -15.80 -15.07
N THR A 63 22.19 -14.88 -15.81
CA THR A 63 22.84 -13.65 -16.25
C THR A 63 22.77 -12.58 -15.16
N ALA A 64 23.64 -11.56 -15.26
CA ALA A 64 23.56 -10.39 -14.39
C ALA A 64 22.25 -9.61 -14.58
N ASP A 65 21.70 -9.61 -15.81
CA ASP A 65 20.38 -9.03 -16.12
C ASP A 65 19.27 -9.73 -15.33
N ASP A 66 19.14 -11.04 -15.48
CA ASP A 66 18.05 -11.81 -14.87
C ASP A 66 18.14 -11.79 -13.34
N LEU A 67 19.35 -11.93 -12.78
CA LEU A 67 19.57 -11.82 -11.35
C LEU A 67 19.18 -10.43 -10.83
N SER A 68 19.59 -9.37 -11.50
CA SER A 68 19.30 -7.99 -11.08
C SER A 68 17.80 -7.69 -11.12
N ARG A 69 17.11 -8.13 -12.18
CA ARG A 69 15.66 -7.97 -12.33
C ARG A 69 14.92 -8.72 -11.22
N ASN A 70 15.25 -9.98 -11.01
CA ASN A 70 14.59 -10.81 -10.01
C ASN A 70 14.88 -10.32 -8.59
N LEU A 71 16.10 -9.85 -8.31
CA LEU A 71 16.47 -9.30 -7.01
C LEU A 71 15.70 -8.00 -6.70
N VAL A 72 15.61 -7.08 -7.66
CA VAL A 72 14.81 -5.84 -7.49
C VAL A 72 13.33 -6.18 -7.32
N ASN A 73 12.78 -7.05 -8.17
CA ASN A 73 11.38 -7.49 -8.09
C ASN A 73 11.07 -8.13 -6.73
N ALA A 74 11.92 -9.06 -6.27
CA ALA A 74 11.76 -9.71 -4.98
C ALA A 74 11.88 -8.71 -3.82
N SER A 75 12.83 -7.78 -3.90
CA SER A 75 13.01 -6.75 -2.86
C SER A 75 11.79 -5.83 -2.76
N VAL A 76 11.27 -5.35 -3.89
CA VAL A 76 10.07 -4.50 -3.92
C VAL A 76 8.84 -5.29 -3.44
N ALA A 77 8.70 -6.55 -3.89
CA ALA A 77 7.61 -7.41 -3.44
C ALA A 77 7.66 -7.67 -1.94
N LEU A 78 8.85 -7.89 -1.36
CA LEU A 78 9.01 -8.22 0.05
C LEU A 78 8.96 -7.00 0.97
N LEU A 79 9.50 -5.85 0.55
CA LEU A 79 9.58 -4.66 1.40
C LEU A 79 8.39 -3.74 1.26
N VAL A 80 7.76 -3.69 0.08
CA VAL A 80 6.70 -2.74 -0.23
C VAL A 80 5.37 -3.45 -0.41
N GLY A 81 5.28 -4.35 -1.40
CA GLY A 81 4.01 -4.97 -1.79
C GLY A 81 3.42 -5.88 -0.72
N GLY A 82 4.22 -6.82 -0.23
CA GLY A 82 3.83 -7.84 0.75
C GLY A 82 3.35 -7.22 2.06
N PRO A 83 4.17 -6.45 2.78
CA PRO A 83 3.80 -5.91 4.09
C PRO A 83 2.53 -5.07 4.04
N HIS A 84 2.34 -4.27 2.99
CA HIS A 84 1.14 -3.45 2.82
C HIS A 84 -0.13 -4.31 2.65
N MET A 85 -0.09 -5.31 1.76
CA MET A 85 -1.24 -6.18 1.51
C MET A 85 -1.54 -7.07 2.72
N TYR A 86 -0.51 -7.68 3.31
CA TYR A 86 -0.67 -8.56 4.47
C TYR A 86 -1.13 -7.79 5.71
N ALA A 87 -0.64 -6.58 5.96
CA ALA A 87 -1.12 -5.77 7.08
C ALA A 87 -2.62 -5.46 6.95
N THR A 88 -3.07 -5.11 5.74
CA THR A 88 -4.49 -4.80 5.48
C THR A 88 -5.38 -6.03 5.65
N TRP A 89 -4.98 -7.14 5.03
CA TRP A 89 -5.73 -8.39 5.11
C TRP A 89 -5.75 -8.94 6.54
N THR A 90 -4.60 -8.99 7.21
CA THR A 90 -4.48 -9.52 8.57
C THR A 90 -5.25 -8.66 9.56
N ARG A 91 -5.17 -7.33 9.47
CA ARG A 91 -5.97 -6.44 10.32
C ARG A 91 -7.47 -6.67 10.15
N THR A 92 -7.93 -6.83 8.92
CA THR A 92 -9.36 -7.04 8.61
C THR A 92 -9.84 -8.44 9.02
N GLY A 93 -8.99 -9.46 8.83
CA GLY A 93 -9.32 -10.85 9.16
C GLY A 93 -9.25 -11.17 10.65
N LEU A 94 -8.38 -10.47 11.41
CA LEU A 94 -8.25 -10.65 12.86
C LEU A 94 -9.28 -9.83 13.67
N ASP A 95 -9.99 -8.90 13.04
CA ASP A 95 -11.12 -8.21 13.66
C ASP A 95 -12.30 -9.19 13.79
N ARG A 96 -12.59 -9.59 15.03
CA ARG A 96 -13.61 -10.61 15.33
C ARG A 96 -15.03 -10.16 14.98
N ASP A 97 -15.35 -8.89 15.20
CA ASP A 97 -16.69 -8.36 14.94
C ASP A 97 -16.92 -8.24 13.43
N PHE A 98 -15.91 -7.74 12.71
CA PHE A 98 -15.96 -7.68 11.26
C PHE A 98 -16.01 -9.08 10.64
N ALA A 99 -15.16 -10.00 11.11
CA ALA A 99 -15.09 -11.36 10.58
C ALA A 99 -16.38 -12.16 10.81
N ALA A 100 -17.05 -11.98 11.95
CA ALA A 100 -18.34 -12.61 12.22
C ALA A 100 -19.43 -12.11 11.27
N LYS A 101 -19.48 -10.81 11.01
CA LYS A 101 -20.53 -10.15 10.21
C LYS A 101 -20.31 -10.23 8.70
N HIS A 102 -19.05 -10.23 8.24
CA HIS A 102 -18.67 -10.08 6.83
C HIS A 102 -17.85 -11.26 6.28
N ARG A 103 -18.18 -12.49 6.69
CA ARG A 103 -17.51 -13.72 6.24
C ARG A 103 -17.33 -13.86 4.73
N ARG A 104 -18.32 -13.43 3.93
CA ARG A 104 -18.24 -13.46 2.45
C ARG A 104 -17.13 -12.56 1.92
N PHE A 105 -16.96 -11.37 2.49
CA PHE A 105 -15.88 -10.44 2.09
C PHE A 105 -14.50 -11.01 2.39
N LEU A 106 -14.32 -11.63 3.56
CA LEU A 106 -13.05 -12.29 3.91
C LEU A 106 -12.74 -13.45 2.95
N SER A 107 -13.76 -14.22 2.56
CA SER A 107 -13.62 -15.33 1.61
C SER A 107 -13.16 -14.82 0.23
N VAL A 108 -13.76 -13.73 -0.27
CA VAL A 108 -13.33 -13.08 -1.52
C VAL A 108 -11.89 -12.57 -1.40
N GLY A 109 -11.50 -12.02 -0.25
CA GLY A 109 -10.14 -11.58 0.02
C GLY A 109 -9.09 -12.68 -0.12
N LEU A 110 -9.44 -13.94 0.13
CA LEU A 110 -8.55 -15.09 -0.05
C LEU A 110 -8.52 -15.60 -1.51
N VAL A 111 -9.61 -15.42 -2.26
CA VAL A 111 -9.72 -15.83 -3.67
C VAL A 111 -8.90 -14.91 -4.58
N ILE A 112 -8.82 -13.61 -4.27
CA ILE A 112 -8.11 -12.62 -5.10
C ILE A 112 -6.64 -13.01 -5.36
N PRO A 113 -5.82 -13.39 -4.36
CA PRO A 113 -4.46 -13.87 -4.59
C PRO A 113 -4.37 -15.03 -5.58
N VAL A 114 -5.28 -15.99 -5.51
CA VAL A 114 -5.33 -17.14 -6.44
C VAL A 114 -5.58 -16.65 -7.87
N ILE A 115 -6.55 -15.76 -8.05
CA ILE A 115 -6.86 -15.17 -9.36
C ILE A 115 -5.64 -14.40 -9.90
N VAL A 116 -4.99 -13.60 -9.06
CA VAL A 116 -3.79 -12.83 -9.43
C VAL A 116 -2.66 -13.75 -9.87
N THR A 117 -2.38 -14.84 -9.15
CA THR A 117 -1.37 -15.83 -9.53
C THR A 117 -1.72 -16.51 -10.84
N LEU A 118 -2.98 -16.91 -11.05
CA LEU A 118 -3.41 -17.50 -12.31
C LEU A 118 -3.24 -16.51 -13.48
N LEU A 119 -3.69 -15.26 -13.33
CA LEU A 119 -3.52 -14.24 -14.35
C LEU A 119 -2.03 -13.95 -14.63
N ALA A 120 -1.15 -14.00 -13.62
CA ALA A 120 0.28 -13.83 -13.82
C ALA A 120 0.89 -14.92 -14.72
N LEU A 121 0.38 -16.15 -14.63
CA LEU A 121 0.83 -17.29 -15.43
C LEU A 121 0.23 -17.31 -16.84
N PHE A 122 -1.06 -16.94 -16.97
CA PHE A 122 -1.80 -17.11 -18.22
C PHE A 122 -1.96 -15.83 -19.05
N ASN A 123 -2.01 -14.64 -18.44
CA ASN A 123 -2.22 -13.38 -19.14
C ASN A 123 -1.71 -12.16 -18.34
N LEU A 124 -0.39 -11.98 -18.35
CA LEU A 124 0.27 -10.88 -17.65
C LEU A 124 -0.20 -9.48 -18.09
N PRO A 125 -0.43 -9.18 -19.38
CA PRO A 125 -0.97 -7.88 -19.78
C PRO A 125 -2.32 -7.57 -19.13
N LEU A 126 -3.25 -8.53 -19.13
CA LEU A 126 -4.55 -8.37 -18.47
C LEU A 126 -4.41 -8.16 -16.97
N LEU A 127 -3.53 -8.93 -16.31
CA LEU A 127 -3.21 -8.74 -14.89
C LEU A 127 -2.80 -7.30 -14.60
N LEU A 128 -1.81 -6.81 -15.35
CA LEU A 128 -1.26 -5.47 -15.14
C LEU A 128 -2.32 -4.39 -15.39
N THR A 129 -3.13 -4.52 -16.45
CA THR A 129 -4.22 -3.57 -16.73
C THR A 129 -5.21 -3.48 -15.56
N ILE A 130 -5.71 -4.62 -15.08
CA ILE A 130 -6.66 -4.65 -13.96
C ILE A 130 -6.00 -4.17 -12.67
N PHE A 131 -4.77 -4.61 -12.41
CA PHE A 131 -4.01 -4.25 -11.21
C PHE A 131 -3.76 -2.75 -11.13
N PHE A 132 -3.24 -2.13 -12.19
CA PHE A 132 -3.00 -0.69 -12.21
C PHE A 132 -4.30 0.12 -12.15
N PHE A 133 -5.36 -0.35 -12.82
CA PHE A 133 -6.67 0.26 -12.70
C PHE A 133 -7.17 0.26 -11.25
N TRP A 134 -7.13 -0.88 -10.57
CA TRP A 134 -7.56 -0.98 -9.18
C TRP A 134 -6.65 -0.21 -8.21
N ALA A 135 -5.34 -0.24 -8.43
CA ALA A 135 -4.37 0.53 -7.66
C ALA A 135 -4.65 2.04 -7.76
N SER A 136 -5.09 2.53 -8.92
CA SER A 136 -5.48 3.94 -9.08
C SER A 136 -6.71 4.32 -8.26
N ILE A 137 -7.73 3.46 -8.22
CA ILE A 137 -8.94 3.64 -7.40
C ILE A 137 -8.56 3.62 -5.92
N HIS A 138 -7.72 2.67 -5.51
CA HIS A 138 -7.24 2.58 -4.12
C HIS A 138 -6.55 3.87 -3.66
N VAL A 139 -5.62 4.41 -4.47
CA VAL A 139 -4.92 5.67 -4.17
C VAL A 139 -5.90 6.85 -4.13
N LEU A 140 -6.88 6.89 -5.03
CA LEU A 140 -7.92 7.93 -5.03
C LEU A 140 -8.75 7.90 -3.73
N HIS A 141 -9.18 6.72 -3.29
CA HIS A 141 -9.91 6.59 -2.04
C HIS A 141 -9.06 7.02 -0.84
N GLN A 142 -7.77 6.69 -0.83
CA GLN A 142 -6.85 7.11 0.23
C GLN A 142 -6.70 8.64 0.31
N ILE A 143 -6.53 9.33 -0.82
CA ILE A 143 -6.37 10.79 -0.80
C ILE A 143 -7.67 11.51 -0.40
N ILE A 144 -8.82 11.01 -0.82
CA ILE A 144 -10.14 11.54 -0.40
C ILE A 144 -10.28 11.39 1.12
N TYR A 145 -10.03 10.20 1.65
CA TYR A 145 -10.12 9.93 3.08
C TYR A 145 -9.21 10.84 3.92
N ILE A 146 -7.95 11.04 3.50
CA ILE A 146 -7.04 11.95 4.19
C ILE A 146 -7.54 13.40 4.14
N SER A 147 -8.07 13.83 3.00
CA SER A 147 -8.66 15.16 2.83
C SER A 147 -9.83 15.39 3.78
N GLU A 148 -10.73 14.41 3.91
CA GLU A 148 -11.86 14.44 4.83
C GLU A 148 -11.41 14.56 6.29
N LEU A 149 -10.44 13.74 6.73
CA LEU A 149 -9.88 13.82 8.07
C LEU A 149 -9.31 15.22 8.40
N TYR A 150 -8.67 15.86 7.42
CA TYR A 150 -8.16 17.22 7.60
C TYR A 150 -9.28 18.27 7.68
N ASN A 151 -10.38 18.08 6.96
CA ASN A 151 -11.55 18.94 7.05
C ASN A 151 -12.25 18.81 8.41
N GLU A 152 -12.44 17.58 8.90
CA GLU A 152 -12.99 17.33 10.24
C GLU A 152 -12.12 17.96 11.34
N ARG A 153 -10.80 17.75 11.29
CA ARG A 153 -9.85 18.35 12.25
C ARG A 153 -9.92 19.88 12.26
N ARG A 154 -10.20 20.50 11.10
CA ARG A 154 -10.38 21.96 11.00
C ARG A 154 -11.70 22.39 11.64
N GLN A 155 -12.79 21.67 11.39
CA GLN A 155 -14.09 21.96 11.99
C GLN A 155 -14.04 21.85 13.53
N THR A 156 -13.43 20.79 14.07
CA THR A 156 -13.25 20.61 15.52
C THR A 156 -12.44 21.75 16.16
N ARG A 157 -11.43 22.29 15.47
CA ARG A 157 -10.69 23.47 15.96
C ARG A 157 -11.57 24.71 16.02
N LEU A 158 -12.41 24.96 15.01
CA LEU A 158 -13.28 26.14 14.98
C LEU A 158 -14.33 26.09 16.10
N THR A 159 -14.87 24.92 16.42
CA THR A 159 -15.85 24.75 17.51
C THR A 159 -15.26 24.88 18.91
N LEU A 160 -13.93 24.73 19.08
CA LEU A 160 -13.26 24.91 20.38
C LEU A 160 -12.91 26.36 20.70
N PHE A 161 -12.97 27.26 19.70
CA PHE A 161 -12.65 28.68 19.84
C PHE A 161 -13.87 29.59 19.56
N SER A 162 -15.07 29.03 19.44
CA SER A 162 -16.37 29.73 19.36
C SER A 162 -17.15 29.52 20.64
#